data_AF-A0A149QG77-F1
#
_entry.id   AF-A0A149QG77-F1
#
_cell.length_a   1.000
_cell.length_b   1.000
_cell.length_c   1.000
_cell.angle_alpha   90.00
_cell.angle_beta   90.00
_cell.angle_gamma   90.00
#
_symmetry.space_group_name_H-M   'P 1'
#
loop_
_entity.id
_entity.type
_entity.pdbx_description
1 polymer ?
#
loop_
_entity_poly.entity_id
_entity_poly.type
_entity_poly.pdbx_seq_one_letter_code
_entity_poly.pdbx_strand_id
1 'polypeptide(L)'
;MFYVRGLNGHHAVRTWKVAIAAWLLLSFAAAAQDAVHAYDIPAQPLEQAVERFSVISGWSVMYPGDLASGRSSHALRGSLAPLAALESLLQDTGIEAEVIGEQRVVLRRGMPSPAEPGVGAGLPEAERRRRYGGLQQRLRAAFCDDPEIAPGRYAATLRFRIDGAGQVSEPELLSGSGSDRRDARLLQALHGLVLAAEAAALPQPVTLQIRPSGTDHDCGRRAPHP
;
A
#
# COMPACT_ATOMS: atom_id res chain seq x y z
N MET A 1 69.07 17.04 42.39
CA MET A 1 69.75 17.60 41.20
C MET A 1 69.09 16.94 39.99
N PHE A 2 68.06 17.53 39.37
CA PHE A 2 68.12 18.52 38.26
C PHE A 2 68.98 17.97 37.10
N TYR A 3 68.61 17.94 35.82
CA TYR A 3 67.64 18.72 35.06
C TYR A 3 67.44 18.12 33.64
N VAL A 4 66.18 18.06 33.21
CA VAL A 4 65.58 18.28 31.86
C VAL A 4 66.47 18.48 30.62
N ARG A 5 66.10 17.81 29.52
CA ARG A 5 65.80 18.33 28.15
C ARG A 5 65.67 17.13 27.20
N GLY A 6 64.74 17.01 26.25
CA GLY A 6 63.83 17.98 25.62
C GLY A 6 63.87 17.76 24.11
N LEU A 7 62.81 17.14 23.58
CA LEU A 7 62.20 17.24 22.24
C LEU A 7 63.01 16.92 20.96
N ASN A 8 62.35 16.18 20.05
CA ASN A 8 62.18 16.42 18.59
C ASN A 8 62.02 15.04 17.90
N GLY A 9 60.92 14.67 17.24
CA GLY A 9 59.87 15.48 16.64
C GLY A 9 59.91 15.51 15.12
N HIS A 10 60.54 14.56 14.41
CA HIS A 10 60.53 14.54 12.93
C HIS A 10 60.68 13.14 12.32
N HIS A 11 59.82 12.19 12.67
CA HIS A 11 59.56 11.07 11.75
C HIS A 11 58.05 10.89 11.66
N ALA A 12 57.45 11.81 10.90
CA ALA A 12 56.13 11.66 10.31
C ALA A 12 56.03 10.23 9.77
N VAL A 13 55.30 9.40 10.52
CA VAL A 13 55.00 8.00 10.24
C VAL A 13 54.08 7.98 9.03
N ARG A 14 54.75 8.10 7.89
CA ARG A 14 54.33 7.86 6.52
C ARG A 14 53.94 6.39 6.42
N THR A 15 52.77 5.98 6.91
CA THR A 15 52.13 4.67 6.58
C THR A 15 50.76 4.38 7.21
N TRP A 16 50.11 5.27 7.96
CA TRP A 16 48.95 4.87 8.81
C TRP A 16 47.67 5.70 8.64
N LYS A 17 47.10 5.83 7.42
CA LYS A 17 45.71 6.33 7.25
C LYS A 17 44.90 5.76 6.07
N VAL A 18 45.41 4.81 5.28
CA VAL A 18 44.67 4.29 4.10
C VAL A 18 43.93 2.97 4.37
N ALA A 19 44.13 2.30 5.51
CA ALA A 19 43.67 0.92 5.69
C ALA A 19 42.40 0.71 6.56
N ILE A 20 41.68 1.75 7.02
CA ILE A 20 40.52 1.58 7.93
C ILE A 20 39.16 1.99 7.31
N ALA A 21 39.14 2.71 6.18
CA ALA A 21 37.86 3.11 5.57
C ALA A 21 37.21 2.01 4.69
N ALA A 22 37.92 0.93 4.38
CA ALA A 22 37.42 -0.15 3.50
C ALA A 22 36.72 -1.30 4.24
N TRP A 23 36.69 -1.28 5.59
CA TRP A 23 36.13 -2.36 6.42
C TRP A 23 34.71 -2.11 6.94
N LEU A 24 34.03 -1.06 6.45
CA LEU A 24 32.62 -0.78 6.78
C LEU A 24 31.65 -1.04 5.60
N LEU A 25 32.12 -1.61 4.49
CA LEU A 25 31.32 -1.85 3.29
C LEU A 25 30.78 -3.29 3.14
N LEU A 26 30.88 -4.13 4.18
CA LEU A 26 30.25 -5.46 4.20
C LEU A 26 29.17 -5.57 5.29
N SER A 27 28.23 -4.62 5.32
CA SER A 27 26.88 -4.92 5.78
C SER A 27 26.06 -5.24 4.54
N PHE A 28 26.28 -6.43 4.00
CA PHE A 28 25.46 -6.95 2.91
C PHE A 28 24.04 -7.08 3.45
N ALA A 29 23.11 -6.34 2.85
CA ALA A 29 21.69 -6.49 3.12
C ALA A 29 21.32 -7.96 2.88
N ALA A 30 21.08 -8.71 3.95
CA ALA A 30 20.35 -9.97 3.87
C ALA A 30 18.90 -9.60 3.53
N ALA A 31 18.63 -9.35 2.25
CA ALA A 31 17.27 -9.46 1.75
C ALA A 31 16.85 -10.90 2.05
N ALA A 32 15.88 -11.07 2.95
CA ALA A 32 15.26 -12.34 3.22
C ALA A 32 14.73 -12.87 1.87
N GLN A 33 15.49 -13.78 1.26
CA GLN A 33 15.06 -14.48 0.06
C GLN A 33 14.02 -15.47 0.55
N ASP A 34 12.74 -15.17 0.32
CA ASP A 34 11.67 -16.14 0.51
C ASP A 34 12.00 -17.39 -0.32
N ALA A 35 12.46 -18.43 0.37
CA ALA A 35 12.93 -19.64 -0.28
C ALA A 35 11.79 -20.26 -1.11
N VAL A 36 12.10 -20.70 -2.32
CA VAL A 36 11.13 -21.36 -3.19
C VAL A 36 10.86 -22.76 -2.64
N HIS A 37 9.58 -23.11 -2.47
CA HIS A 37 9.15 -24.44 -1.99
C HIS A 37 8.35 -25.15 -3.07
N ALA A 38 8.45 -26.48 -3.13
CA ALA A 38 7.65 -27.30 -4.02
C ALA A 38 6.29 -27.61 -3.37
N TYR A 39 5.21 -27.32 -4.08
CA TYR A 39 3.84 -27.54 -3.64
C TYR A 39 3.14 -28.56 -4.55
N ASP A 40 2.37 -29.46 -3.93
CA ASP A 40 1.40 -30.34 -4.59
C ASP A 40 0.15 -30.43 -3.70
N ILE A 41 -0.70 -29.43 -3.83
CA ILE A 41 -1.97 -29.28 -3.10
C ILE A 41 -3.09 -29.36 -4.14
N PRO A 42 -3.91 -30.43 -4.15
CA PRO A 42 -5.07 -30.52 -5.03
C PRO A 42 -6.14 -29.52 -4.62
N ALA A 43 -7.14 -29.29 -5.49
CA ALA A 43 -8.32 -28.54 -5.12
C ALA A 43 -9.06 -29.28 -3.99
N GLN A 44 -9.19 -28.61 -2.84
CA GLN A 44 -9.71 -29.20 -1.61
C GLN A 44 -10.34 -28.09 -0.74
N PRO A 45 -11.04 -28.42 0.36
CA PRO A 45 -11.57 -27.41 1.27
C PRO A 45 -10.48 -26.43 1.70
N LEU A 46 -10.78 -25.13 1.64
CA LEU A 46 -9.78 -24.08 1.77
C LEU A 46 -9.01 -24.17 3.10
N GLU A 47 -9.69 -24.54 4.18
CA GLU A 47 -9.09 -24.76 5.51
C GLU A 47 -7.95 -25.78 5.45
N GLN A 48 -8.20 -26.93 4.82
CA GLN A 48 -7.21 -28.00 4.68
C GLN A 48 -6.06 -27.58 3.76
N ALA A 49 -6.37 -26.79 2.72
CA ALA A 49 -5.36 -26.33 1.76
C ALA A 49 -4.38 -25.35 2.42
N VAL A 50 -4.90 -24.39 3.20
CA VAL A 50 -4.11 -23.41 3.96
C VAL A 50 -3.25 -24.10 5.03
N GLU A 51 -3.78 -25.13 5.69
CA GLU A 51 -3.01 -25.93 6.65
C GLU A 51 -1.83 -26.62 5.96
N ARG A 52 -2.05 -27.31 4.83
CA ARG A 52 -0.97 -27.95 4.06
C ARG A 52 0.07 -26.94 3.56
N PHE A 53 -0.38 -25.78 3.09
CA PHE A 53 0.51 -24.68 2.71
C PHE A 53 1.39 -24.24 3.88
N SER A 54 0.80 -24.03 5.06
CA SER A 54 1.52 -23.61 6.28
C SER A 54 2.58 -24.63 6.69
N VAL A 55 2.27 -25.92 6.58
CA VAL A 55 3.21 -27.02 6.86
C VAL A 55 4.39 -27.04 5.88
N ILE A 56 4.15 -26.82 4.58
CA ILE A 56 5.21 -26.86 3.56
C ILE A 56 6.10 -25.62 3.63
N SER A 57 5.51 -24.44 3.80
CA SER A 57 6.20 -23.14 3.73
C SER A 57 6.80 -22.68 5.06
N GLY A 58 6.29 -23.19 6.18
CA GLY A 58 6.59 -22.67 7.52
C GLY A 58 5.89 -21.34 7.85
N TRP A 59 5.01 -20.85 6.97
CA TRP A 59 4.29 -19.59 7.20
C TRP A 59 3.12 -19.78 8.17
N SER A 60 2.92 -18.78 9.04
CA SER A 60 1.75 -18.73 9.90
C SER A 60 0.63 -17.97 9.19
N VAL A 61 -0.49 -18.66 8.94
CA VAL A 61 -1.67 -18.11 8.29
C VAL A 61 -2.80 -17.96 9.31
N MET A 62 -3.26 -16.72 9.54
CA MET A 62 -4.34 -16.39 10.47
C MET A 62 -5.58 -15.95 9.71
N TYR A 63 -6.77 -16.41 10.10
CA TYR A 63 -8.02 -15.98 9.47
C TYR A 63 -9.23 -16.15 10.41
N PRO A 64 -10.31 -15.35 10.23
CA PRO A 64 -11.58 -15.56 10.93
C PRO A 64 -12.21 -16.90 10.54
N GLY A 65 -12.76 -17.66 11.48
CA GLY A 65 -13.25 -19.03 11.24
C GLY A 65 -14.36 -19.15 10.19
N ASP A 66 -15.16 -18.10 9.97
CA ASP A 66 -16.20 -18.05 8.94
C ASP A 66 -15.65 -17.81 7.52
N LEU A 67 -14.39 -17.37 7.40
CA LEU A 67 -13.82 -16.94 6.12
C LEU A 67 -13.64 -18.09 5.14
N ALA A 68 -13.17 -19.24 5.62
CA ALA A 68 -12.85 -20.42 4.81
C ALA A 68 -14.00 -21.44 4.73
N SER A 69 -15.04 -21.28 5.55
CA SER A 69 -16.19 -22.18 5.60
C SER A 69 -16.89 -22.27 4.24
N GLY A 70 -17.06 -23.48 3.73
CA GLY A 70 -17.76 -23.76 2.47
C GLY A 70 -17.02 -23.33 1.19
N ARG A 71 -15.76 -22.90 1.29
CA ARG A 71 -14.93 -22.52 0.12
C ARG A 71 -13.93 -23.63 -0.21
N SER A 72 -13.61 -23.74 -1.50
CA SER A 72 -12.58 -24.64 -2.01
C SER A 72 -11.38 -23.82 -2.49
N SER A 73 -10.18 -24.32 -2.28
CA SER A 73 -8.97 -23.77 -2.88
C SER A 73 -8.82 -24.16 -4.34
N HIS A 74 -7.99 -23.42 -5.07
CA HIS A 74 -7.47 -23.87 -6.35
C HIS A 74 -6.40 -24.96 -6.16
N ALA A 75 -6.16 -25.74 -7.21
CA ALA A 75 -5.05 -26.70 -7.20
C ALA A 75 -3.72 -25.96 -7.40
N LEU A 76 -2.75 -26.22 -6.54
CA LEU A 76 -1.42 -25.65 -6.61
C LEU A 76 -0.39 -26.76 -6.86
N ARG A 77 0.29 -26.68 -8.01
CA ARG A 77 1.41 -27.56 -8.35
C ARG A 77 2.57 -26.76 -8.93
N GLY A 78 3.73 -26.88 -8.30
CA GLY A 78 4.95 -26.23 -8.77
C GLY A 78 5.81 -25.68 -7.66
N SER A 79 6.94 -25.10 -8.04
CA SER A 79 7.88 -24.50 -7.11
C SER A 79 7.70 -22.98 -7.11
N LEU A 80 7.19 -22.44 -6.00
CA LEU A 80 6.87 -21.01 -5.86
C LEU A 80 7.41 -20.46 -4.54
N ALA A 81 7.59 -19.13 -4.48
CA ALA A 81 7.75 -18.45 -3.20
C ALA A 81 6.43 -18.56 -2.39
N PRO A 82 6.48 -18.63 -1.05
CA PRO A 82 5.29 -18.86 -0.23
C PRO A 82 4.15 -17.87 -0.47
N LEU A 83 4.43 -16.58 -0.62
CA LEU A 83 3.38 -15.60 -0.89
C LEU A 83 2.69 -15.87 -2.23
N ALA A 84 3.46 -16.10 -3.29
CA ALA A 84 2.92 -16.42 -4.62
C ALA A 84 2.15 -17.75 -4.65
N ALA A 85 2.61 -18.75 -3.90
CA ALA A 85 1.92 -20.01 -3.71
C ALA A 85 0.57 -19.81 -3.01
N LEU A 86 0.53 -19.02 -1.94
CA LEU A 86 -0.70 -18.72 -1.21
C LEU A 86 -1.68 -17.93 -2.08
N GLU A 87 -1.22 -16.93 -2.82
CA GLU A 87 -2.07 -16.18 -3.75
C GLU A 87 -2.67 -17.10 -4.82
N SER A 88 -1.89 -18.02 -5.39
CA SER A 88 -2.39 -19.02 -6.34
C SER A 88 -3.41 -19.96 -5.72
N LEU A 89 -3.24 -20.34 -4.46
CA LEU A 89 -4.17 -21.19 -3.71
C LEU A 89 -5.53 -20.50 -3.49
N LEU A 90 -5.51 -19.18 -3.29
CA LEU A 90 -6.66 -18.32 -2.99
C LEU A 90 -7.37 -17.78 -4.23
N GLN A 91 -6.89 -18.09 -5.44
CA GLN A 91 -7.52 -17.69 -6.69
C GLN A 91 -9.00 -18.07 -6.71
N ASP A 92 -9.84 -17.14 -7.17
CA ASP A 92 -11.30 -17.25 -7.28
C ASP A 92 -12.06 -17.50 -5.96
N THR A 93 -11.37 -17.48 -4.81
CA THR A 93 -12.02 -17.62 -3.49
C THR A 93 -12.59 -16.32 -2.96
N GLY A 94 -12.20 -15.16 -3.53
CA GLY A 94 -12.53 -13.84 -3.01
C GLY A 94 -11.84 -13.52 -1.67
N ILE A 95 -10.69 -14.14 -1.41
CA ILE A 95 -9.88 -13.98 -0.20
C ILE A 95 -8.49 -13.49 -0.62
N GLU A 96 -7.97 -12.51 0.12
CA GLU A 96 -6.64 -11.94 -0.07
C GLU A 96 -5.76 -12.24 1.15
N ALA A 97 -4.46 -12.38 0.91
CA ALA A 97 -3.44 -12.55 1.94
C ALA A 97 -2.74 -11.22 2.23
N GLU A 98 -2.79 -10.76 3.48
CA GLU A 98 -2.08 -9.57 3.95
C GLU A 98 -0.88 -9.99 4.80
N VAL A 99 0.34 -9.63 4.39
CA VAL A 99 1.57 -9.93 5.13
C VAL A 99 1.67 -9.01 6.35
N ILE A 100 1.74 -9.59 7.55
CA ILE A 100 1.80 -8.87 8.84
C ILE A 100 3.12 -9.06 9.59
N GLY A 101 4.11 -9.66 8.94
CA GLY A 101 5.44 -9.87 9.47
C GLY A 101 6.22 -10.90 8.68
N GLU A 102 7.41 -11.22 9.16
CA GLU A 102 8.25 -12.27 8.58
C GLU A 102 7.51 -13.61 8.66
N GLN A 103 7.18 -14.17 7.49
CA GLN A 103 6.47 -15.45 7.35
C GLN A 103 5.11 -15.50 8.07
N ARG A 104 4.44 -14.36 8.23
CA ARG A 104 3.12 -14.26 8.87
C ARG A 104 2.14 -13.52 7.98
N VAL A 105 0.97 -14.12 7.74
CA VAL A 105 -0.09 -13.56 6.90
C VAL A 105 -1.45 -13.68 7.57
N VAL A 106 -2.30 -12.69 7.30
CA VAL A 106 -3.71 -12.70 7.67
C VAL A 106 -4.54 -12.81 6.40
N LEU A 107 -5.47 -13.77 6.35
CA LEU A 107 -6.43 -13.84 5.26
C LEU A 107 -7.63 -12.95 5.57
N ARG A 108 -8.06 -12.20 4.57
CA ARG A 108 -9.20 -11.28 4.66
C ARG A 108 -10.08 -11.45 3.43
N ARG A 109 -11.35 -11.06 3.51
CA ARG A 109 -12.20 -11.01 2.32
C ARG A 109 -11.57 -10.01 1.36
N GLY A 110 -11.10 -10.51 0.22
CA GLY A 110 -10.70 -9.67 -0.89
C GLY A 110 -11.95 -8.94 -1.32
N MET A 111 -11.92 -7.61 -1.22
CA MET A 111 -12.91 -6.85 -1.96
C MET A 111 -12.53 -7.08 -3.42
N PRO A 112 -13.38 -7.65 -4.27
CA PRO A 112 -13.09 -7.67 -5.70
C PRO A 112 -12.97 -6.22 -6.13
N SER A 113 -11.73 -5.73 -6.16
CA SER A 113 -11.36 -4.59 -6.95
C SER A 113 -10.94 -5.23 -8.27
N PRO A 114 -11.83 -5.25 -9.28
CA PRO A 114 -11.35 -5.34 -10.63
C PRO A 114 -10.57 -4.04 -10.87
N ALA A 115 -9.33 -3.98 -10.38
CA ALA A 115 -8.31 -3.27 -11.09
C ALA A 115 -8.12 -4.07 -12.37
N GLU A 116 -9.04 -3.88 -13.31
CA GLU A 116 -8.79 -4.16 -14.71
C GLU A 116 -7.40 -3.58 -14.99
N PRO A 117 -6.45 -4.30 -15.63
CA PRO A 117 -5.13 -3.78 -15.92
C PRO A 117 -5.28 -2.48 -16.73
N GLY A 118 -5.36 -1.39 -15.99
CA GLY A 118 -5.85 -0.13 -16.46
C GLY A 118 -4.71 0.64 -17.08
N VAL A 119 -5.06 1.48 -18.06
CA VAL A 119 -4.23 2.55 -18.58
C VAL A 119 -3.64 3.31 -17.38
N GLY A 120 -2.38 3.03 -17.01
CA GLY A 120 -1.79 3.55 -15.78
C GLY A 120 -0.85 2.61 -15.03
N ALA A 121 -1.00 1.28 -15.19
CA ALA A 121 -0.13 0.29 -14.52
C ALA A 121 1.35 0.43 -14.91
N GLY A 122 1.63 0.85 -16.16
CA GLY A 122 2.97 1.08 -16.69
C GLY A 122 3.57 2.48 -16.48
N LEU A 123 2.90 3.37 -15.73
CA LEU A 123 3.42 4.73 -15.52
C LEU A 123 4.63 4.74 -14.58
N PRO A 124 5.67 5.56 -14.86
CA PRO A 124 6.74 5.83 -13.91
C PRO A 124 6.19 6.33 -12.58
N GLU A 125 6.74 5.86 -11.46
CA GLU A 125 6.22 6.16 -10.12
C GLU A 125 6.20 7.67 -9.80
N ALA A 126 7.20 8.42 -10.27
CA ALA A 126 7.26 9.87 -10.10
C ALA A 126 6.07 10.58 -10.80
N GLU A 127 5.68 10.12 -11.98
CA GLU A 127 4.56 10.69 -12.72
C GLU A 127 3.22 10.32 -12.09
N ARG A 128 3.07 9.05 -11.69
CA ARG A 128 1.91 8.58 -10.92
C ARG A 128 1.70 9.39 -9.65
N ARG A 129 2.77 9.67 -8.88
CA ARG A 129 2.72 10.54 -7.69
C ARG A 129 2.25 11.96 -8.01
N ARG A 130 2.75 12.59 -9.08
CA ARG A 130 2.31 13.94 -9.49
C ARG A 130 0.83 13.95 -9.86
N ARG A 131 0.36 12.95 -10.62
CA ARG A 131 -1.05 12.84 -11.03
C ARG A 131 -1.97 12.61 -9.83
N TYR A 132 -1.62 11.72 -8.90
CA TYR A 132 -2.36 11.57 -7.64
C TYR A 132 -2.36 12.86 -6.82
N GLY A 133 -1.25 13.61 -6.80
CA GLY A 133 -1.17 14.90 -6.13
C GLY A 133 -2.14 15.94 -6.72
N GLY A 134 -2.24 16.02 -8.05
CA GLY A 134 -3.20 16.89 -8.73
C GLY A 134 -4.65 16.52 -8.44
N LEU A 135 -4.97 15.22 -8.48
CA LEU A 135 -6.29 14.69 -8.10
C LEU A 135 -6.66 15.07 -6.65
N GLN A 136 -5.75 14.82 -5.70
CA GLN A 136 -5.97 15.14 -4.28
C GLN A 136 -6.15 16.65 -4.05
N GLN A 137 -5.39 17.49 -4.76
CA GLN A 137 -5.53 18.94 -4.67
C GLN A 137 -6.91 19.40 -5.16
N ARG A 138 -7.39 18.86 -6.29
CA ARG A 138 -8.68 19.24 -6.87
C ARG A 138 -9.86 18.78 -6.01
N LEU A 139 -9.82 17.55 -5.51
CA LEU A 139 -10.81 17.02 -4.56
C LEU A 139 -10.86 17.84 -3.29
N ARG A 140 -9.70 18.16 -2.71
CA ARG A 140 -9.63 18.99 -1.50
C ARG A 140 -10.23 20.37 -1.72
N ALA A 141 -9.89 21.04 -2.82
CA ALA A 141 -10.49 22.34 -3.14
C ALA A 141 -12.02 22.25 -3.22
N ALA A 142 -12.55 21.28 -3.98
CA ALA A 142 -13.98 21.09 -4.12
C ALA A 142 -14.70 20.81 -2.80
N PHE A 143 -14.12 19.98 -1.92
CA PHE A 143 -14.73 19.66 -0.62
C PHE A 143 -14.62 20.82 0.36
N CYS A 144 -13.54 21.58 0.30
CA CYS A 144 -13.33 22.75 1.16
C CYS A 144 -14.22 23.94 0.81
N ASP A 145 -14.74 23.99 -0.42
CA ASP A 145 -15.68 25.02 -0.88
C ASP A 145 -17.14 24.75 -0.45
N ASP A 146 -17.47 23.51 -0.03
CA ASP A 146 -18.82 23.15 0.44
C ASP A 146 -18.80 22.84 1.96
N PRO A 147 -19.46 23.66 2.80
CA PRO A 147 -19.43 23.50 4.26
C PRO A 147 -20.11 22.21 4.76
N GLU A 148 -20.99 21.58 3.97
CA GLU A 148 -21.62 20.31 4.34
C GLU A 148 -20.61 19.16 4.22
N ILE A 149 -19.65 19.22 3.31
CA ILE A 149 -18.70 18.13 3.04
C ILE A 149 -17.25 18.52 3.32
N ALA A 150 -17.00 19.73 3.84
CA ALA A 150 -15.68 20.14 4.29
C ALA A 150 -15.07 19.11 5.26
N PRO A 151 -13.77 18.77 5.13
CA PRO A 151 -13.14 17.80 6.02
C PRO A 151 -13.32 18.15 7.50
N GLY A 152 -13.59 17.14 8.32
CA GLY A 152 -13.93 17.35 9.72
C GLY A 152 -14.02 16.04 10.47
N ARG A 153 -15.05 15.89 11.32
CA ARG A 153 -15.16 14.76 12.26
C ARG A 153 -15.73 13.47 11.66
N TYR A 154 -16.05 13.45 10.37
CA TYR A 154 -16.68 12.30 9.73
C TYR A 154 -15.66 11.48 8.93
N ALA A 155 -16.01 10.22 8.66
CA ALA A 155 -15.28 9.34 7.77
C ALA A 155 -16.23 8.87 6.68
N ALA A 156 -15.75 8.72 5.45
CA ALA A 156 -16.53 8.13 4.37
C ALA A 156 -15.58 7.47 3.38
N THR A 157 -16.05 6.43 2.69
CA THR A 157 -15.29 5.78 1.62
C THR A 157 -16.12 5.81 0.36
N LEU A 158 -15.59 6.43 -0.69
CA LEU A 158 -16.22 6.55 -1.98
C LEU A 158 -15.34 5.88 -3.04
N ARG A 159 -15.97 5.35 -4.08
CA ARG A 159 -15.30 4.81 -5.25
C ARG A 159 -15.88 5.47 -6.50
N PHE A 160 -15.05 5.78 -7.47
CA PHE A 160 -15.50 6.38 -8.72
C PHE A 160 -14.54 6.07 -9.86
N ARG A 161 -15.01 6.24 -11.10
CA ARG A 161 -14.20 6.19 -12.31
C ARG A 161 -13.94 7.61 -12.82
N ILE A 162 -12.89 7.78 -13.60
CA ILE A 162 -12.60 9.04 -14.31
C ILE A 162 -12.60 8.71 -15.80
N ASP A 163 -13.42 9.42 -16.58
CA ASP A 163 -13.49 9.22 -18.03
C ASP A 163 -12.32 9.91 -18.77
N GLY A 164 -12.22 9.71 -20.08
CA GLY A 164 -11.15 10.30 -20.89
C GLY A 164 -11.16 11.84 -20.99
N ALA A 165 -12.25 12.49 -20.59
CA ALA A 165 -12.37 13.94 -20.50
C ALA A 165 -12.00 14.48 -19.11
N GLY A 166 -11.74 13.59 -18.14
CA GLY A 166 -11.48 13.97 -16.75
C GLY A 166 -12.74 14.15 -15.91
N GLN A 167 -13.93 13.77 -16.41
CA GLN A 167 -15.16 13.80 -15.63
C GLN A 167 -15.21 12.59 -14.70
N VAL A 168 -15.67 12.80 -13.47
CA VAL A 168 -15.98 11.70 -12.57
C VAL A 168 -17.27 10.99 -13.02
N SER A 169 -17.19 9.67 -13.17
CA SER A 169 -18.30 8.78 -13.52
C SER A 169 -18.53 7.75 -12.43
N GLU A 170 -19.79 7.31 -12.29
CA GLU A 170 -20.20 6.25 -11.37
C GLU A 170 -19.72 6.45 -9.91
N PRO A 171 -19.95 7.62 -9.27
CA PRO A 171 -19.61 7.78 -7.87
C PRO A 171 -20.52 6.89 -7.02
N GLU A 172 -19.90 6.04 -6.21
CA GLU A 172 -20.54 5.10 -5.32
C GLU A 172 -20.01 5.29 -3.89
N LEU A 173 -20.92 5.26 -2.92
CA LEU A 173 -20.60 5.32 -1.50
C LEU A 173 -20.44 3.89 -0.96
N LEU A 174 -19.20 3.50 -0.66
CA LEU A 174 -18.89 2.20 -0.07
C LEU A 174 -19.13 2.18 1.45
N SER A 175 -18.90 3.32 2.10
CA SER A 175 -19.16 3.52 3.52
C SER A 175 -19.55 4.97 3.77
N GLY A 176 -20.73 5.18 4.38
CA GLY A 176 -21.32 6.50 4.58
C GLY A 176 -20.74 7.30 5.74
N SER A 177 -21.02 8.60 5.76
CA SER A 177 -20.55 9.56 6.77
C SER A 177 -21.34 9.54 8.07
N GLY A 178 -22.42 8.75 8.13
CA GLY A 178 -23.38 8.76 9.21
C GLY A 178 -24.43 9.87 9.09
N SER A 179 -24.52 10.53 7.92
CA SER A 179 -25.52 11.55 7.61
C SER A 179 -25.94 11.45 6.14
N ASP A 180 -27.21 11.10 5.89
CA ASP A 180 -27.76 10.98 4.54
C ASP A 180 -27.63 12.29 3.74
N ARG A 181 -27.81 13.43 4.43
CA ARG A 181 -27.64 14.75 3.83
C ARG A 181 -26.21 14.96 3.33
N ARG A 182 -25.21 14.59 4.13
CA ARG A 182 -23.80 14.73 3.76
C ARG A 182 -23.42 13.74 2.68
N ASP A 183 -23.91 12.51 2.77
CA ASP A 183 -23.67 11.44 1.81
C ASP A 183 -24.22 11.78 0.41
N ALA A 184 -25.44 12.33 0.34
CA ALA A 184 -26.01 12.85 -0.90
C ALA A 184 -25.18 14.00 -1.49
N ARG A 185 -24.65 14.89 -0.64
CA ARG A 185 -23.81 16.01 -1.07
C ARG A 185 -22.42 15.58 -1.54
N LEU A 186 -21.83 14.55 -0.91
CA LEU A 186 -20.58 13.95 -1.37
C LEU A 186 -20.73 13.37 -2.79
N LEU A 187 -21.79 12.59 -3.03
CA LEU A 187 -22.07 12.01 -4.34
C LEU A 187 -22.35 13.08 -5.40
N GLN A 188 -23.11 14.12 -5.04
CA GLN A 188 -23.40 15.25 -5.94
C GLN A 188 -22.12 16.05 -6.28
N ALA A 189 -21.27 16.33 -5.30
CA ALA A 189 -20.02 17.04 -5.50
C ALA A 189 -19.04 16.26 -6.39
N LEU A 190 -18.97 14.93 -6.22
CA LEU A 190 -18.17 14.08 -7.10
C LEU A 190 -18.70 14.07 -8.53
N HIS A 191 -20.01 13.90 -8.75
CA HIS A 191 -20.59 13.93 -10.10
C HIS A 191 -20.27 15.23 -10.87
N GLY A 192 -20.27 16.37 -10.18
CA GLY A 192 -19.95 17.67 -10.77
C GLY A 192 -18.45 17.97 -10.89
N LEU A 193 -17.58 17.05 -10.45
CA LEU A 193 -16.15 17.28 -10.41
C LEU A 193 -15.50 17.04 -11.78
N VAL A 194 -14.84 18.08 -12.29
CA VAL A 194 -13.97 18.00 -13.46
C VAL A 194 -12.52 17.97 -12.97
N LEU A 195 -11.84 16.89 -13.31
CA LEU A 195 -10.42 16.63 -13.06
C LEU A 195 -9.62 16.90 -14.34
N ALA A 196 -8.30 16.95 -14.20
CA ALA A 196 -7.43 17.02 -15.37
C ALA A 196 -7.50 15.71 -16.16
N ALA A 197 -7.51 15.78 -17.50
CA ALA A 197 -7.71 14.61 -18.36
C ALA A 197 -6.65 13.50 -18.11
N GLU A 198 -5.43 13.88 -17.73
CA GLU A 198 -4.37 12.95 -17.37
C GLU A 198 -4.68 12.07 -16.14
N ALA A 199 -5.66 12.46 -15.31
CA ALA A 199 -6.12 11.67 -14.18
C ALA A 199 -6.89 10.41 -14.63
N ALA A 200 -7.43 10.39 -15.85
CA ALA A 200 -8.07 9.21 -16.44
C ALA A 200 -7.11 8.02 -16.55
N ALA A 201 -5.81 8.31 -16.74
CA ALA A 201 -4.75 7.31 -16.83
C ALA A 201 -4.18 6.88 -15.47
N LEU A 202 -4.85 7.22 -14.36
CA LEU A 202 -4.59 6.59 -13.06
C LEU A 202 -5.21 5.17 -13.03
N PRO A 203 -4.71 4.25 -12.20
CA PRO A 203 -5.39 3.00 -11.91
C PRO A 203 -6.86 3.25 -11.50
N GLN A 204 -7.78 2.68 -12.26
CA GLN A 204 -9.22 2.77 -12.06
C GLN A 204 -9.74 1.43 -11.49
N PRO A 205 -10.84 1.44 -10.71
CA PRO A 205 -11.51 2.63 -10.17
C PRO A 205 -10.69 3.28 -9.05
N VAL A 206 -10.86 4.58 -8.86
CA VAL A 206 -10.21 5.32 -7.78
C VAL A 206 -11.03 5.19 -6.50
N THR A 207 -10.39 4.80 -5.41
CA THR A 207 -10.99 4.78 -4.07
C THR A 207 -10.51 5.99 -3.26
N LEU A 208 -11.47 6.79 -2.78
CA LEU A 208 -11.25 7.93 -1.91
C LEU A 208 -11.69 7.59 -0.48
N GLN A 209 -10.75 7.64 0.45
CA GLN A 209 -11.03 7.51 1.86
C GLN A 209 -10.93 8.88 2.54
N ILE A 210 -12.05 9.36 3.04
CA ILE A 210 -12.12 10.53 3.91
C ILE A 210 -11.90 10.04 5.34
N ARG A 211 -10.85 10.57 5.97
CA ARG A 211 -10.55 10.29 7.37
C ARG A 211 -10.96 11.48 8.23
N PRO A 212 -11.39 11.24 9.48
CA PRO A 212 -11.63 12.31 10.41
C PRO A 212 -10.36 13.13 10.61
N SER A 213 -10.48 14.45 10.48
CA SER A 213 -9.44 15.42 10.80
C SER A 213 -9.88 16.23 12.02
N GLY A 214 -8.91 16.67 12.83
CA GLY A 214 -9.18 17.57 13.95
C GLY A 214 -9.91 18.84 13.51
N THR A 215 -10.49 19.58 14.45
CA THR A 215 -11.27 20.82 14.23
C THR A 215 -10.49 21.97 13.56
N ASP A 216 -9.20 21.78 13.30
CA ASP A 216 -8.27 22.74 12.72
C ASP A 216 -7.77 22.26 11.33
N HIS A 217 -8.60 21.53 10.58
CA HIS A 217 -8.27 21.18 9.20
C HIS A 217 -8.39 22.43 8.32
N ASP A 218 -7.27 23.10 8.12
CA ASP A 218 -7.20 24.37 7.41
C ASP A 218 -7.34 24.25 5.89
N CYS A 219 -7.89 23.13 5.37
CA CYS A 219 -8.11 22.95 3.93
C CYS A 219 -6.88 23.15 3.03
N GLY A 220 -5.68 23.05 3.60
CA GLY A 220 -4.42 23.35 2.92
C GLY A 220 -4.06 24.84 2.81
N ARG A 221 -4.71 25.75 3.56
CA ARG A 221 -4.30 27.17 3.65
C ARG A 221 -3.05 27.36 4.51
N ARG A 222 -2.69 26.38 5.34
CA ARG A 222 -1.42 26.37 6.08
C ARG A 222 -0.28 26.05 5.12
N ALA A 223 0.65 27.00 4.98
CA ALA A 223 1.85 26.82 4.16
C ALA A 223 2.64 25.59 4.62
N PRO A 224 3.29 24.84 3.70
CA PRO A 224 4.16 23.74 4.08
C PRO A 224 5.22 24.26 5.06
N HIS A 225 5.39 23.56 6.19
CA HIS A 225 6.47 23.89 7.11
C HIS A 225 7.81 23.71 6.38
N PRO A 226 8.76 24.65 6.55
CA PRO A 226 10.07 24.59 5.90
C PRO A 226 10.90 23.39 6.34
#